data_AF-A0AAV1U928-F1
#
_entry.id   AF-A0AAV1U928-F1
#
_cell.length_a   1.000
_cell.length_b   1.000
_cell.length_c   1.000
_cell.angle_alpha   90.00
_cell.angle_beta   90.00
_cell.angle_gamma   90.00
#
_symmetry.space_group_name_H-M   'P 1'
#
loop_
_entity.id
_entity.type
_entity.pdbx_description
1 polymer ?
#
loop_
_entity_poly.entity_id
_entity_poly.type
_entity_poly.pdbx_seq_one_letter_code
_entity_poly.pdbx_strand_id
1 'polypeptide(L)'
;MDIKQHARAALSSRKTDGKGLRVAIVHTQWNAEIVNSLVLAAQTELRSAGVALDDVVIVAVSGAYELPYAANRLILSQKLDAVICIGCLIKGDTMHFEYICDAVAQGIMRVQLDTNVPVLFGVLTVLNEEQARDRAGLSDKGHNHGTEWAQTAVEMARLREATLKSGCPMRAPEHLPYDSLSNCPFFSVSTWLHVATLGAIGVVIALVSKKLT
;
A
#
# COMPACT_ATOMS: atom_id res chain seq x y z
N MET A 1 18.78 -17.50 -8.77
CA MET A 1 17.36 -17.45 -8.32
C MET A 1 16.61 -16.58 -9.30
N ASP A 2 15.49 -17.08 -9.81
CA ASP A 2 14.64 -16.39 -10.79
C ASP A 2 13.96 -15.16 -10.14
N ILE A 3 13.90 -14.02 -10.84
CA ILE A 3 13.27 -12.77 -10.35
C ILE A 3 11.85 -13.03 -9.84
N LYS A 4 11.14 -13.97 -10.47
CA LYS A 4 9.79 -14.41 -10.06
C LYS A 4 9.76 -15.02 -8.65
N GLN A 5 10.81 -15.75 -8.27
CA GLN A 5 10.90 -16.37 -6.94
C GLN A 5 11.11 -15.33 -5.84
N HIS A 6 11.85 -14.25 -6.10
CA HIS A 6 12.03 -13.16 -5.14
C HIS A 6 10.74 -12.38 -4.89
N ALA A 7 9.99 -12.04 -5.94
CA ALA A 7 8.70 -11.34 -5.82
C ALA A 7 7.70 -12.17 -5.00
N ARG A 8 7.59 -13.46 -5.30
CA ARG A 8 6.72 -14.39 -4.56
C ARG A 8 7.14 -14.53 -3.10
N ALA A 9 8.43 -14.62 -2.81
CA ALA A 9 8.92 -14.72 -1.43
C ALA A 9 8.53 -13.47 -0.61
N ALA A 10 8.67 -12.26 -1.19
CA ALA A 10 8.32 -11.00 -0.54
C ALA A 10 6.81 -10.86 -0.25
N LEU A 11 5.94 -11.43 -1.10
CA LEU A 11 4.49 -11.48 -0.87
C LEU A 11 4.12 -12.55 0.16
N SER A 12 4.72 -13.76 0.06
CA SER A 12 4.40 -14.89 0.94
C SER A 12 4.77 -14.68 2.41
N SER A 13 5.78 -13.85 2.70
CA SER A 13 6.20 -13.56 4.08
C SER A 13 5.23 -12.65 4.84
N ARG A 14 4.26 -12.04 4.17
CA ARG A 14 3.33 -11.07 4.76
C ARG A 14 1.90 -11.57 4.62
N LYS A 15 1.44 -12.36 5.60
CA LYS A 15 0.05 -12.79 5.67
C LYS A 15 -0.82 -11.59 6.08
N THR A 16 -1.48 -10.97 5.11
CA THR A 16 -2.33 -9.79 5.33
C THR A 16 -3.78 -10.20 5.51
N ASP A 17 -4.43 -9.69 6.56
CA ASP A 17 -5.85 -9.95 6.86
C ASP A 17 -6.72 -9.04 5.99
N GLY A 18 -7.66 -9.58 5.23
CA GLY A 18 -8.59 -8.85 4.37
C GLY A 18 -9.90 -8.45 5.05
N LYS A 19 -10.14 -8.85 6.30
CA LYS A 19 -11.43 -8.64 6.97
C LYS A 19 -11.83 -7.17 7.10
N GLY A 20 -13.04 -6.85 6.65
CA GLY A 20 -13.59 -5.48 6.72
C GLY A 20 -12.99 -4.51 5.73
N LEU A 21 -12.18 -4.98 4.77
CA LEU A 21 -11.76 -4.18 3.62
C LEU A 21 -12.79 -4.27 2.51
N ARG A 22 -12.97 -3.17 1.78
CA ARG A 22 -13.80 -3.13 0.57
C ARG A 22 -12.94 -2.90 -0.66
N VAL A 23 -12.94 -3.86 -1.58
CA VAL A 23 -12.04 -3.89 -2.74
C VAL A 23 -12.85 -3.91 -4.02
N ALA A 24 -12.48 -3.06 -4.98
CA ALA A 24 -13.07 -3.11 -6.32
C ALA A 24 -12.12 -3.76 -7.34
N ILE A 25 -12.67 -4.54 -8.25
CA ILE A 25 -12.00 -5.07 -9.43
C ILE A 25 -12.66 -4.41 -10.65
N VAL A 26 -11.89 -3.65 -11.40
CA VAL A 26 -12.30 -3.08 -12.69
C VAL A 26 -11.58 -3.85 -13.77
N HIS A 27 -12.30 -4.49 -14.69
CA HIS A 27 -11.67 -5.33 -15.70
C HIS A 27 -12.13 -5.02 -17.13
N THR A 28 -11.26 -5.25 -18.10
CA THR A 28 -11.60 -5.09 -19.52
C THR A 28 -12.42 -6.27 -20.04
N GLN A 29 -13.18 -6.03 -21.11
CA GLN A 29 -13.88 -7.10 -21.85
C GLN A 29 -13.03 -7.68 -22.99
N TRP A 30 -12.03 -6.93 -23.45
CA TRP A 30 -11.07 -7.41 -24.45
C TRP A 30 -10.19 -8.53 -23.86
N ASN A 31 -9.82 -9.50 -24.70
CA ASN A 31 -9.04 -10.68 -24.29
C ASN A 31 -9.71 -11.45 -23.13
N ALA A 32 -11.02 -11.68 -23.25
CA ALA A 32 -11.88 -12.18 -22.19
C ALA A 32 -11.39 -13.48 -21.53
N GLU A 33 -10.84 -14.44 -22.29
CA GLU A 33 -10.33 -15.70 -21.72
C GLU A 33 -9.21 -15.42 -20.69
N ILE A 34 -8.23 -14.61 -21.07
CA ILE A 34 -7.10 -14.22 -20.22
C ILE A 34 -7.58 -13.40 -19.03
N VAL A 35 -8.41 -12.38 -19.29
CA VAL A 35 -8.89 -11.46 -18.25
C VAL A 35 -9.79 -12.16 -17.24
N ASN A 36 -10.69 -13.04 -17.68
CA ASN A 36 -11.56 -13.79 -16.77
C ASN A 36 -10.77 -14.72 -15.87
N SER A 37 -9.69 -15.36 -16.36
CA SER A 37 -8.79 -16.15 -15.53
C SER A 37 -8.12 -15.31 -14.44
N LEU A 38 -7.63 -14.12 -14.79
CA LEU A 38 -7.01 -13.18 -13.84
C LEU A 38 -8.00 -12.69 -12.79
N VAL A 39 -9.21 -12.32 -13.23
CA VAL A 39 -10.30 -11.84 -12.37
C VAL A 39 -10.76 -12.93 -11.40
N LEU A 40 -10.88 -14.18 -11.86
CA LEU A 40 -11.26 -15.31 -11.01
C LEU A 40 -10.20 -15.61 -9.94
N ALA A 41 -8.92 -15.57 -10.31
CA ALA A 41 -7.82 -15.76 -9.38
C ALA A 41 -7.74 -14.64 -8.34
N ALA A 42 -7.93 -13.38 -8.76
CA ALA A 42 -7.98 -12.25 -7.85
C ALA A 42 -9.13 -12.37 -6.84
N GLN A 43 -10.34 -12.70 -7.31
CA GLN A 43 -11.49 -12.93 -6.42
C GLN A 43 -11.25 -14.08 -5.44
N THR A 44 -10.68 -15.18 -5.92
CA THR A 44 -10.39 -16.35 -5.08
C THR A 44 -9.42 -15.99 -3.97
N GLU A 45 -8.42 -15.17 -4.28
CA GLU A 45 -7.42 -14.74 -3.31
C GLU A 45 -7.95 -13.66 -2.34
N LEU A 46 -8.76 -12.70 -2.79
CA LEU A 46 -9.43 -11.77 -1.88
C LEU A 46 -10.30 -12.51 -0.85
N ARG A 47 -11.01 -13.56 -1.30
CA ARG A 47 -11.77 -14.43 -0.41
C ARG A 47 -10.87 -15.24 0.52
N SER A 48 -9.73 -15.76 0.04
CA SER A 48 -8.76 -16.50 0.87
C SER A 48 -8.16 -15.61 1.97
N ALA A 49 -7.96 -14.32 1.66
CA ALA A 49 -7.50 -13.29 2.58
C ALA A 49 -8.57 -12.85 3.59
N GLY A 50 -9.85 -13.19 3.39
CA GLY A 50 -10.95 -12.90 4.32
C GLY A 50 -11.78 -11.66 4.00
N VAL A 51 -11.69 -11.13 2.78
CA VAL A 51 -12.62 -10.10 2.28
C VAL A 51 -14.00 -10.72 2.08
N ALA A 52 -15.06 -10.05 2.57
CA ALA A 52 -16.43 -10.54 2.41
C ALA A 52 -16.88 -10.43 0.95
N LEU A 53 -17.74 -11.33 0.48
CA LEU A 53 -18.22 -11.33 -0.90
C LEU A 53 -18.96 -10.04 -1.26
N ASP A 54 -19.76 -9.51 -0.34
CA ASP A 54 -20.50 -8.26 -0.52
C ASP A 54 -19.59 -7.01 -0.56
N ASP A 55 -18.36 -7.16 -0.08
CA ASP A 55 -17.33 -6.12 -0.08
C ASP A 55 -16.41 -6.18 -1.32
N VAL A 56 -16.62 -7.14 -2.22
CA VAL A 56 -15.93 -7.22 -3.51
C VAL A 56 -16.83 -6.65 -4.61
N VAL A 57 -16.47 -5.47 -5.13
CA VAL A 57 -17.20 -4.84 -6.24
C VAL A 57 -16.52 -5.20 -7.56
N ILE A 58 -17.26 -5.71 -8.54
CA ILE A 58 -16.71 -6.08 -9.86
C ILE A 58 -17.40 -5.25 -10.94
N VAL A 59 -16.62 -4.57 -11.77
CA VAL A 59 -17.11 -3.74 -12.87
C VAL A 59 -16.35 -4.04 -14.15
N ALA A 60 -17.08 -4.29 -15.23
CA ALA A 60 -16.51 -4.47 -16.55
C ALA A 60 -16.49 -3.15 -17.34
N VAL A 61 -15.41 -2.91 -18.08
CA VAL A 61 -15.28 -1.81 -19.05
C VAL A 61 -14.91 -2.36 -20.43
N SER A 62 -15.12 -1.55 -21.47
CA SER A 62 -14.86 -1.97 -22.84
C SER A 62 -13.38 -2.32 -23.06
N GLY A 63 -12.47 -1.35 -22.95
CA GLY A 63 -11.04 -1.53 -23.15
C GLY A 63 -10.18 -1.05 -21.98
N ALA A 64 -8.86 -1.19 -22.12
CA ALA A 64 -7.92 -0.80 -21.06
C ALA A 64 -7.88 0.72 -20.84
N TYR A 65 -8.17 1.50 -21.89
CA TYR A 65 -8.16 2.95 -21.85
C TYR A 65 -9.22 3.54 -20.90
N GLU A 66 -10.30 2.80 -20.65
CA GLU A 66 -11.37 3.20 -19.72
C GLU A 66 -11.06 2.85 -18.25
N LEU A 67 -10.05 1.99 -17.97
CA LEU A 67 -9.72 1.54 -16.61
C LEU A 67 -9.47 2.70 -15.63
N PRO A 68 -8.63 3.71 -15.94
CA PRO A 68 -8.39 4.82 -15.03
C PRO A 68 -9.67 5.60 -14.71
N TYR A 69 -10.50 5.86 -15.72
CA TYR A 69 -11.74 6.61 -15.54
C TYR A 69 -12.72 5.84 -14.64
N ALA A 70 -12.94 4.56 -14.92
CA ALA A 70 -13.84 3.73 -14.13
C ALA A 70 -13.37 3.57 -12.68
N ALA A 71 -12.06 3.35 -12.46
CA ALA A 71 -11.47 3.29 -11.13
C ALA A 71 -11.71 4.59 -10.35
N ASN A 72 -11.44 5.75 -10.96
CA ASN A 72 -11.68 7.05 -10.34
C ASN A 72 -13.16 7.24 -9.97
N ARG A 73 -14.07 6.95 -10.90
CA ARG A 73 -15.52 7.07 -10.65
C ARG A 73 -15.99 6.18 -9.51
N LEU A 74 -15.47 4.95 -9.43
CA LEU A 74 -15.81 4.04 -8.33
C LEU A 74 -15.32 4.58 -6.99
N ILE A 75 -14.07 5.02 -6.90
CA ILE A 75 -13.51 5.59 -5.66
C ILE A 75 -14.30 6.81 -5.19
N LEU A 76 -14.73 7.67 -6.12
CA LEU A 76 -15.53 8.85 -5.77
C LEU A 76 -16.97 8.52 -5.37
N SER A 77 -17.55 7.45 -5.93
CA SER A 77 -18.94 7.07 -5.67
C SER A 77 -19.15 6.31 -4.37
N GLN A 78 -18.14 5.62 -3.87
CA GLN A 78 -18.28 4.73 -2.73
C GLN A 78 -16.96 4.57 -1.97
N LYS A 79 -17.05 4.24 -0.68
CA LYS A 79 -15.86 3.96 0.13
C LYS A 79 -15.22 2.65 -0.33
N LEU A 80 -13.99 2.75 -0.82
CA LEU A 80 -13.13 1.63 -1.21
C LEU A 80 -11.78 1.77 -0.51
N ASP A 81 -11.20 0.64 -0.13
CA ASP A 81 -9.88 0.57 0.49
C ASP A 81 -8.77 0.26 -0.52
N ALA A 82 -9.11 -0.42 -1.62
CA ALA A 82 -8.24 -0.63 -2.77
C ALA A 82 -9.04 -0.88 -4.06
N VAL A 83 -8.42 -0.64 -5.21
CA VAL A 83 -8.95 -0.96 -6.54
C VAL A 83 -7.92 -1.75 -7.34
N ILE A 84 -8.34 -2.81 -8.02
CA ILE A 84 -7.50 -3.60 -8.92
C ILE A 84 -7.98 -3.37 -10.34
N CYS A 85 -7.15 -2.72 -11.17
CA CYS A 85 -7.44 -2.56 -12.60
C CYS A 85 -6.85 -3.74 -13.36
N ILE A 86 -7.68 -4.59 -13.92
CA ILE A 86 -7.28 -5.81 -14.64
C ILE A 86 -7.50 -5.63 -16.14
N GLY A 87 -6.46 -5.87 -16.93
CA GLY A 87 -6.59 -5.83 -18.39
C GLY A 87 -5.50 -6.63 -19.09
N CYS A 88 -5.66 -6.83 -20.38
CA CYS A 88 -4.64 -7.43 -21.22
C CYS A 88 -4.55 -6.70 -22.56
N LEU A 89 -3.37 -6.16 -22.84
CA LEU A 89 -2.98 -5.53 -24.08
C LEU A 89 -1.94 -6.44 -24.75
N ILE A 90 -2.20 -6.81 -25.99
CA ILE A 90 -1.32 -7.65 -26.81
C ILE A 90 -0.84 -6.79 -27.99
N LYS A 91 0.46 -6.80 -28.25
CA LYS A 91 1.08 -6.04 -29.35
C LYS A 91 0.48 -6.48 -30.69
N GLY A 92 -0.09 -5.51 -31.42
CA GLY A 92 -0.48 -5.65 -32.82
C GLY A 92 0.48 -4.92 -33.77
N ASP A 93 0.03 -4.67 -34.99
CA ASP A 93 0.87 -4.14 -36.07
C ASP A 93 1.21 -2.65 -35.96
N THR A 94 0.48 -1.91 -35.13
CA THR A 94 0.58 -0.45 -35.06
C THR A 94 1.07 0.04 -33.69
N MET A 95 1.44 1.32 -33.63
CA MET A 95 1.82 2.01 -32.39
C MET A 95 0.67 2.17 -31.39
N HIS A 96 -0.56 1.80 -31.77
CA HIS A 96 -1.74 1.87 -30.89
C HIS A 96 -1.51 1.20 -29.53
N PHE A 97 -0.82 0.05 -29.53
CA PHE A 97 -0.45 -0.66 -28.31
C PHE A 97 0.41 0.20 -27.37
N GLU A 98 1.48 0.84 -27.87
CA GLU A 98 2.40 1.60 -27.01
C GLU A 98 1.70 2.81 -26.39
N TYR A 99 0.93 3.54 -27.20
CA TYR A 99 0.20 4.72 -26.72
C TYR A 99 -0.87 4.39 -25.68
N ILE A 100 -1.59 3.27 -25.84
CA ILE A 100 -2.56 2.83 -24.83
C ILE A 100 -1.85 2.34 -23.57
N CYS A 101 -0.81 1.52 -23.69
CA CYS A 101 -0.05 1.02 -22.55
C CYS A 101 0.46 2.16 -21.67
N ASP A 102 1.09 3.17 -22.29
CA ASP A 102 1.64 4.32 -21.59
C ASP A 102 0.53 5.18 -20.94
N ALA A 103 -0.52 5.52 -21.70
CA ALA A 103 -1.62 6.33 -21.17
C ALA A 103 -2.36 5.64 -20.00
N VAL A 104 -2.56 4.33 -20.08
CA VAL A 104 -3.24 3.55 -19.03
C VAL A 104 -2.37 3.44 -17.78
N ALA A 105 -1.06 3.18 -17.94
CA ALA A 105 -0.13 3.12 -16.82
C ALA A 105 -0.06 4.46 -16.07
N GLN A 106 0.10 5.56 -16.80
CA GLN A 106 0.11 6.90 -16.22
C GLN A 106 -1.23 7.27 -15.61
N GLY A 107 -2.34 6.93 -16.27
CA GLY A 107 -3.70 7.20 -15.78
C GLY A 107 -3.99 6.50 -14.46
N ILE A 108 -3.68 5.19 -14.35
CA ILE A 108 -3.87 4.42 -13.11
C ILE A 108 -3.01 5.00 -11.98
N MET A 109 -1.73 5.29 -12.27
CA MET A 109 -0.83 5.92 -11.30
C MET A 109 -1.38 7.27 -10.81
N ARG A 110 -1.89 8.10 -11.72
CA ARG A 110 -2.46 9.40 -11.37
C ARG A 110 -3.68 9.26 -10.47
N VAL A 111 -4.61 8.35 -10.79
CA VAL A 111 -5.80 8.10 -9.97
C VAL A 111 -5.40 7.66 -8.57
N GLN A 112 -4.42 6.78 -8.43
CA GLN A 112 -3.92 6.34 -7.13
C GLN A 112 -3.42 7.52 -6.28
N LEU A 113 -2.60 8.39 -6.87
CA LEU A 113 -2.01 9.53 -6.15
C LEU A 113 -3.04 10.61 -5.83
N ASP A 114 -3.97 10.90 -6.75
CA ASP A 114 -4.96 11.97 -6.57
C ASP A 114 -6.05 11.58 -5.56
N THR A 115 -6.48 10.31 -5.56
CA THR A 115 -7.55 9.84 -4.68
C THR A 115 -7.07 9.37 -3.31
N ASN A 116 -5.76 9.20 -3.14
CA ASN A 116 -5.14 8.55 -1.98
C ASN A 116 -5.69 7.14 -1.70
N VAL A 117 -6.23 6.45 -2.70
CA VAL A 117 -6.66 5.04 -2.60
C VAL A 117 -5.71 4.21 -3.49
N PRO A 118 -5.14 3.10 -2.98
CA PRO A 118 -4.32 2.20 -3.78
C PRO A 118 -5.07 1.71 -5.01
N VAL A 119 -4.48 1.93 -6.19
CA VAL A 119 -4.99 1.41 -7.47
C VAL A 119 -3.91 0.57 -8.11
N LEU A 120 -4.14 -0.73 -8.15
CA LEU A 120 -3.17 -1.71 -8.59
C LEU A 120 -3.19 -1.80 -10.11
N PHE A 121 -1.99 -1.76 -10.69
CA PHE A 121 -1.77 -1.92 -12.12
C PHE A 121 -1.72 -3.41 -12.49
N GLY A 122 -2.89 -4.00 -12.71
CA GLY A 122 -3.07 -5.38 -13.18
C GLY A 122 -3.27 -5.48 -14.69
N VAL A 123 -2.57 -4.65 -15.47
CA VAL A 123 -2.66 -4.66 -16.94
C VAL A 123 -1.47 -5.42 -17.51
N LEU A 124 -1.73 -6.56 -18.17
CA LEU A 124 -0.71 -7.28 -18.90
C LEU A 124 -0.39 -6.55 -20.19
N THR A 125 0.88 -6.18 -20.39
CA THR A 125 1.40 -5.58 -21.61
C THR A 125 2.36 -6.57 -22.26
N VAL A 126 1.84 -7.37 -23.20
CA VAL A 126 2.57 -8.52 -23.77
C VAL A 126 2.77 -8.41 -25.27
N LEU A 127 3.76 -9.13 -25.79
CA LEU A 127 4.08 -9.14 -27.22
C LEU A 127 3.27 -10.19 -28.00
N ASN A 128 2.81 -11.24 -27.34
CA ASN A 128 2.04 -12.31 -27.96
C ASN A 128 1.07 -12.96 -26.98
N GLU A 129 0.15 -13.76 -27.50
CA GLU A 129 -0.91 -14.41 -26.71
C GLU A 129 -0.36 -15.47 -25.74
N GLU A 130 0.70 -16.19 -26.13
CA GLU A 130 1.35 -17.19 -25.28
C GLU A 130 1.85 -16.57 -23.97
N GLN A 131 2.49 -15.39 -24.04
CA GLN A 131 2.88 -14.64 -22.86
C GLN A 131 1.67 -14.26 -21.99
N ALA A 132 0.54 -13.87 -22.59
CA ALA A 132 -0.66 -13.56 -21.82
C ALA A 132 -1.19 -14.80 -21.08
N ARG A 133 -1.25 -15.95 -21.76
CA ARG A 133 -1.68 -17.23 -21.17
C ARG A 133 -0.78 -17.65 -20.01
N ASP A 134 0.53 -17.51 -20.17
CA ASP A 134 1.50 -17.79 -19.11
C ASP A 134 1.30 -16.91 -17.87
N ARG A 135 0.97 -15.63 -18.06
CA ARG A 135 0.74 -14.69 -16.93
C ARG A 135 -0.66 -14.79 -16.34
N ALA A 136 -1.60 -15.38 -17.06
CA ALA A 136 -2.94 -15.70 -16.57
C ALA A 136 -3.06 -17.13 -15.99
N GLY A 137 -1.95 -17.87 -15.90
CA GLY A 137 -1.95 -19.24 -15.37
C GLY A 137 -2.76 -20.22 -16.22
N LEU A 138 -2.90 -19.95 -17.52
CA LEU A 138 -3.59 -20.81 -18.50
C LEU A 138 -2.65 -21.80 -19.20
N SER A 139 -1.39 -21.86 -18.77
CA SER A 139 -0.38 -22.80 -19.23
C SER A 139 0.21 -23.57 -18.04
N ASP A 140 0.74 -24.77 -18.29
CA ASP A 140 1.25 -25.66 -17.23
C ASP A 140 2.43 -25.08 -16.43
N LYS A 141 3.12 -24.09 -17.00
CA LYS A 141 4.25 -23.37 -16.39
C LYS A 141 3.89 -21.95 -15.96
N GLY A 142 2.65 -21.55 -16.22
CA GLY A 142 2.14 -20.21 -15.98
C GLY A 142 1.86 -19.96 -14.51
N HIS A 143 1.98 -18.71 -14.11
CA HIS A 143 1.59 -18.24 -12.78
C HIS A 143 0.56 -17.13 -12.96
N ASN A 144 -0.57 -17.26 -12.29
CA ASN A 144 -1.66 -16.31 -12.40
C ASN A 144 -1.36 -15.05 -11.58
N HIS A 145 -1.08 -13.94 -12.26
CA HIS A 145 -0.74 -12.67 -11.62
C HIS A 145 -1.93 -12.04 -10.88
N GLY A 146 -3.16 -12.46 -11.19
CA GLY A 146 -4.36 -12.04 -10.47
C GLY A 146 -4.28 -12.31 -8.96
N THR A 147 -3.66 -13.42 -8.56
CA THR A 147 -3.43 -13.75 -7.14
C THR A 147 -2.48 -12.74 -6.49
N GLU A 148 -1.36 -12.40 -7.15
CA GLU A 148 -0.39 -11.44 -6.60
C GLU A 148 -0.98 -10.03 -6.51
N TRP A 149 -1.79 -9.62 -7.50
CA TRP A 149 -2.46 -8.33 -7.47
C TRP A 149 -3.48 -8.23 -6.33
N ALA A 150 -4.22 -9.30 -6.05
CA ALA A 150 -5.12 -9.36 -4.91
C ALA A 150 -4.39 -9.29 -3.57
N GLN A 151 -3.31 -10.05 -3.40
CA GLN A 151 -2.45 -9.98 -2.20
C GLN A 151 -1.90 -8.57 -1.98
N THR A 152 -1.37 -7.98 -3.05
CA THR A 152 -0.84 -6.60 -3.03
C THR A 152 -1.95 -5.59 -2.69
N ALA A 153 -3.17 -5.80 -3.18
CA ALA A 153 -4.30 -4.92 -2.87
C ALA A 153 -4.65 -4.92 -1.38
N VAL A 154 -4.70 -6.09 -0.76
CA VAL A 154 -4.94 -6.21 0.68
C VAL A 154 -3.79 -5.59 1.47
N GLU A 155 -2.54 -5.82 1.07
CA GLU A 155 -1.36 -5.23 1.71
C GLU A 155 -1.40 -3.69 1.66
N MET A 156 -1.63 -3.11 0.48
CA MET A 156 -1.66 -1.67 0.30
C MET A 156 -2.85 -1.02 1.01
N ALA A 157 -4.01 -1.69 1.04
CA ALA A 157 -5.16 -1.25 1.80
C ALA A 157 -4.86 -1.18 3.30
N ARG A 158 -4.16 -2.18 3.86
CA ARG A 158 -3.74 -2.19 5.27
C ARG A 158 -2.68 -1.16 5.57
N LEU A 159 -1.72 -0.98 4.67
CA LEU A 159 -0.74 0.09 4.79
C LEU A 159 -1.44 1.44 4.86
N ARG A 160 -2.37 1.71 3.95
CA ARG A 160 -3.18 2.93 3.97
C ARG A 160 -3.98 3.08 5.27
N GLU A 161 -4.66 2.03 5.72
CA GLU A 161 -5.42 2.06 6.97
C GLU A 161 -4.52 2.41 8.17
N ALA A 162 -3.34 1.79 8.26
CA ALA A 162 -2.35 2.12 9.27
C ALA A 162 -1.92 3.60 9.16
N THR A 163 -1.66 4.10 7.94
CA THR A 163 -1.25 5.50 7.74
C THR A 163 -2.27 6.51 8.25
N LEU A 164 -3.57 6.20 8.08
CA LEU A 164 -4.66 7.07 8.47
C LEU A 164 -4.92 7.04 9.99
N LYS A 165 -4.64 5.90 10.65
CA LYS A 165 -4.90 5.73 12.09
C LYS A 165 -3.75 6.21 12.99
N SER A 166 -2.49 5.97 12.62
CA SER A 166 -1.33 6.17 13.50
C SER A 166 -0.45 7.39 13.16
N GLY A 167 -0.80 8.18 12.16
CA GLY A 167 0.16 9.10 11.52
C GLY A 167 1.19 8.35 10.66
N CYS A 168 2.02 9.07 9.90
CA CYS A 168 2.88 8.53 8.84
C CYS A 168 3.65 7.25 9.28
N PRO A 169 3.29 6.06 8.78
CA PRO A 169 3.93 4.79 9.13
C PRO A 169 5.16 4.54 8.26
N MET A 170 5.42 5.41 7.27
CA MET A 170 6.71 5.51 6.59
C MET A 170 7.70 6.37 7.38
N ARG A 171 7.30 6.96 8.52
CA ARG A 171 8.26 7.47 9.49
C ARG A 171 9.00 6.25 10.02
N ALA A 172 10.31 6.17 9.74
CA ALA A 172 11.16 5.21 10.45
C ALA A 172 10.86 5.34 11.95
N PRO A 173 10.81 4.22 12.71
CA PRO A 173 10.66 4.34 14.16
C PRO A 173 11.70 5.34 14.63
N GLU A 174 11.25 6.46 15.20
CA GLU A 174 12.11 7.45 15.79
C GLU A 174 12.73 6.80 17.02
N HIS A 175 13.77 6.01 16.81
CA HIS A 175 14.71 5.75 17.87
C HIS A 175 15.54 7.02 17.97
N LEU A 176 14.96 8.05 18.58
CA LEU A 176 15.74 9.22 18.97
C LEU A 176 16.82 8.68 19.91
N PRO A 177 18.11 8.92 19.63
CA PRO A 177 19.21 8.41 20.46
C PRO A 177 19.25 9.03 21.87
N TYR A 178 18.23 9.81 22.24
CA TYR A 178 18.15 10.58 23.48
C TYR A 178 17.20 10.00 24.54
N ASP A 179 16.38 8.98 24.22
CA ASP A 179 15.50 8.36 25.22
C ASP A 179 16.26 7.60 26.32
N SER A 180 17.56 7.32 26.12
CA SER A 180 18.41 6.63 27.09
C SER A 180 19.22 7.55 28.01
N LEU A 181 19.14 8.88 27.87
CA LEU A 181 19.89 9.79 28.74
C LEU A 181 19.35 9.91 30.16
N SER A 182 18.12 9.45 30.40
CA SER A 182 17.56 9.30 31.75
C SER A 182 18.26 8.20 32.56
N ASN A 183 19.00 7.29 31.90
CA ASN A 183 19.79 6.22 32.52
C ASN A 183 21.30 6.45 32.44
N CYS A 184 21.77 7.64 32.03
CA CYS A 184 23.19 7.96 32.08
C CYS A 184 23.63 8.29 33.52
N PRO A 185 24.54 7.50 34.14
CA PRO A 185 25.02 7.77 35.50
C PRO A 185 25.78 9.10 35.64
N PHE A 186 26.15 9.76 34.52
CA PHE A 186 26.80 11.07 34.52
C PHE A 186 25.84 12.26 34.72
N PHE A 187 24.54 12.13 34.46
CA PHE A 187 23.56 13.22 34.63
C PHE A 187 22.91 13.28 36.02
N SER A 188 23.11 12.25 36.86
CA SER A 188 22.56 12.23 38.22
C SER A 188 23.30 13.17 39.18
N VAL A 189 24.59 13.47 38.95
CA VAL A 189 25.38 14.21 39.96
C VAL A 189 25.34 15.74 39.76
N SER A 190 25.14 16.25 38.53
CA SER A 190 25.20 17.71 38.28
C SER A 190 23.92 18.45 38.71
N THR A 191 22.77 17.79 38.66
CA THR A 191 21.47 18.37 39.08
C THR A 191 21.39 18.50 40.60
N TRP A 192 21.93 17.54 41.35
CA TRP A 192 21.97 17.62 42.82
C TRP A 192 22.96 18.69 43.32
N LEU A 193 24.08 18.92 42.61
CA LEU A 193 25.03 19.96 43.00
C LEU A 193 24.48 21.38 42.77
N HIS A 194 23.69 21.60 41.70
CA HIS A 194 23.03 22.89 41.44
C HIS A 194 21.86 23.16 42.39
N VAL A 195 21.07 22.14 42.75
CA VAL A 195 19.98 22.31 43.73
C VAL A 195 20.53 22.60 45.13
N ALA A 196 21.64 21.95 45.52
CA ALA A 196 22.29 22.21 46.80
C ALA A 196 22.92 23.61 46.91
N THR A 197 23.49 24.15 45.82
CA THR A 197 24.04 25.52 45.81
C THR A 197 22.95 26.59 45.81
N LEU A 198 21.82 26.38 45.13
CA LEU A 198 20.68 27.29 45.16
C LEU A 198 19.96 27.31 46.52
N GLY A 199 19.86 26.16 47.19
CA GLY A 199 19.29 26.06 48.54
C GLY A 199 20.10 26.83 49.60
N ALA A 200 21.43 26.79 49.52
CA ALA A 200 22.31 27.51 50.44
C ALA A 200 22.22 29.05 50.25
N ILE A 201 22.05 29.52 49.01
CA ILE A 201 21.90 30.96 48.72
C ILE A 201 20.56 31.51 49.24
N GLY A 202 19.47 30.74 49.12
CA GLY A 202 18.14 31.15 49.60
C GLY A 202 18.06 31.33 51.12
N VAL A 203 18.78 30.50 51.89
CA VAL A 203 18.80 30.61 53.37
C VAL A 203 19.60 31.82 53.85
N VAL A 204 20.69 32.17 53.15
CA VAL A 204 21.50 33.36 53.48
C VAL A 204 20.72 34.65 53.24
N ILE A 205 19.94 34.74 52.16
CA ILE A 205 19.10 35.92 51.85
C ILE A 205 17.99 36.11 52.91
N ALA A 206 17.36 35.02 53.36
CA ALA A 206 16.31 35.08 54.38
C ALA A 206 16.81 35.51 55.77
N LEU A 207 18.06 35.16 56.13
CA LEU A 207 18.67 35.54 57.41
C LEU A 207 19.14 37.00 57.44
N VAL A 208 19.59 37.56 56.31
CA VAL A 208 19.99 38.98 56.21
C VAL A 208 18.77 39.90 56.29
N SER A 209 17.63 39.50 55.71
CA SER A 209 16.40 40.32 55.73
C SER A 209 15.76 40.46 57.12
N LYS A 210 16.04 39.56 58.08
CA LYS A 210 15.51 39.61 59.45
C LYS A 210 16.34 40.45 60.43
N LYS A 211 17.53 40.90 60.04
CA LYS A 211 18.41 41.74 60.89
C LYS A 211 18.32 43.24 60.57
N LEU A 212 17.52 43.64 59.58
CA LEU A 212 17.39 45.01 59.08
C LEU A 212 16.01 45.65 59.38
N THR A 213 15.25 45.07 60.31
CA THR A 213 14.04 45.64 60.93
C THR A 213 14.18 45.55 62.44
#